data_AF-A0A6A6FAP3-F1
#
_entry.id   AF-A0A6A6FAP3-F1
#
_cell.length_a   1.000
_cell.length_b   1.000
_cell.length_c   1.000
_cell.angle_alpha   90.00
_cell.angle_beta   90.00
_cell.angle_gamma   90.00
#
_symmetry.space_group_name_H-M   'P 1'
#
loop_
_entity.id
_entity.type
_entity.pdbx_description
1 polymer ?
#
loop_
_entity_poly.entity_id
_entity_poly.type
_entity_poly.pdbx_seq_one_letter_code
_entity_poly.pdbx_strand_id
1 'polypeptide(L)'
;MRKAAKWTQQDRRWRRADATLPPPDFSKYNVQVEIPEYDDEIYEQHLRHDDWTKAETDYLLETYRECNGKWPVVWDRYEYEDKTRSMEDLKARFYKVSAQLLQLKTPIQSMGTAEFDLYNTLNTFDPAKEESRKSLAKGHLYRKANEVDEETVLLGELQRIMVNQAALDGQREELRKRLDYPHASTNGYQYSTSQALTQLWQQLLAQDRMKKNPRLKPTGKYTSGMQAPQSARPRESNAGLTEAGGGSARDRRGTRGESLGGAPNTPGHAVPVSLSAADQTRMGVVIFPPEHKASGGISFASDRLTKPRVAKSTIQSEKIATILASAGVPEIIPLPTPKVVEAFEGIMSKVHALLDMRKLAEKDEIELKVRRQEAAS
;
A
#
# COMPACT_ATOMS: atom_id res chain seq x y z
N MET A 1 -0.62 32.41 -43.56
CA MET A 1 -1.67 32.91 -42.64
C MET A 1 -2.76 31.85 -42.52
N ARG A 2 -2.90 31.17 -41.37
CA ARG A 2 -4.02 30.24 -41.15
C ARG A 2 -5.27 31.08 -40.86
N LYS A 3 -6.29 31.00 -41.70
CA LYS A 3 -7.58 31.70 -41.48
C LYS A 3 -8.17 31.19 -40.17
N ALA A 4 -8.57 32.11 -39.29
CA ALA A 4 -9.26 31.77 -38.04
C ALA A 4 -10.57 31.04 -38.37
N ALA A 5 -10.81 29.91 -37.68
CA ALA A 5 -12.04 29.14 -37.86
C ALA A 5 -13.24 29.98 -37.40
N LYS A 6 -14.27 30.09 -38.25
CA LYS A 6 -15.52 30.78 -37.93
C LYS A 6 -16.43 29.85 -37.14
N TRP A 7 -16.93 30.30 -36.00
CA TRP A 7 -17.85 29.56 -35.15
C TRP A 7 -19.23 30.21 -35.16
N THR A 8 -20.29 29.40 -35.15
CA THR A 8 -21.68 29.83 -35.09
C THR A 8 -22.39 29.09 -33.95
N GLN A 9 -23.31 29.78 -33.27
CA GLN A 9 -24.09 29.19 -32.18
C GLN A 9 -25.43 28.71 -32.72
N GLN A 10 -25.71 27.41 -32.59
CA GLN A 10 -26.97 26.75 -32.97
C GLN A 10 -27.40 25.84 -31.82
N ASP A 11 -28.68 25.87 -31.42
CA ASP A 11 -29.24 25.06 -30.33
C ASP A 11 -28.43 25.09 -29.03
N ARG A 12 -28.02 26.30 -28.61
CA ARG A 12 -27.15 26.56 -27.43
C ARG A 12 -25.77 25.85 -27.49
N ARG A 13 -25.33 25.40 -28.68
CA ARG A 13 -24.02 24.76 -28.90
C ARG A 13 -23.19 25.56 -29.90
N TRP A 14 -21.89 25.64 -29.66
CA TRP A 14 -20.93 26.24 -30.60
C TRP A 14 -20.52 25.22 -31.65
N ARG A 15 -20.70 25.55 -32.93
CA ARG A 15 -20.24 24.72 -34.07
C ARG A 15 -19.28 25.50 -34.94
N ARG A 16 -18.31 24.78 -35.52
CA ARG A 16 -17.52 25.37 -36.60
C ARG A 16 -18.35 25.44 -37.87
N ALA A 17 -18.24 26.55 -38.59
CA ALA A 17 -18.98 26.77 -39.83
C ALA A 17 -18.59 25.78 -40.96
N ASP A 18 -17.44 25.13 -40.86
CA ASP A 18 -16.92 24.12 -41.79
C ASP A 18 -17.17 22.66 -41.34
N ALA A 19 -17.94 22.44 -40.26
CA ALA A 19 -18.25 21.10 -39.80
C ALA A 19 -19.21 20.39 -40.77
N THR A 20 -18.68 19.48 -41.58
CA THR A 20 -19.43 18.64 -42.55
C THR A 20 -20.06 17.40 -41.92
N LEU A 21 -19.62 17.02 -40.72
CA LEU A 21 -20.14 15.86 -40.01
C LEU A 21 -21.43 16.21 -39.28
N PRO A 22 -22.42 15.29 -39.27
CA PRO A 22 -23.61 15.46 -38.44
C PRO A 22 -23.17 15.64 -36.98
N PRO A 23 -23.91 16.44 -36.19
CA PRO A 23 -23.57 16.67 -34.78
C PRO A 23 -23.42 15.33 -34.05
N PRO A 24 -22.41 15.17 -33.18
CA PRO A 24 -22.29 13.97 -32.40
C PRO A 24 -23.58 13.81 -31.59
N ASP A 25 -24.19 12.64 -31.71
CA ASP A 25 -25.39 12.32 -30.94
C ASP A 25 -24.97 12.01 -29.50
N PHE A 26 -25.04 13.04 -28.67
CA PHE A 26 -24.77 12.96 -27.23
C PHE A 26 -25.99 12.50 -26.44
N SER A 27 -27.15 12.26 -27.08
CA SER A 27 -28.37 11.79 -26.39
C SER A 27 -28.12 10.48 -25.63
N LYS A 28 -27.28 9.60 -26.17
CA LYS A 28 -26.86 8.35 -25.53
C LYS A 28 -26.12 8.53 -24.19
N TYR A 29 -25.59 9.72 -23.90
CA TYR A 29 -24.93 10.03 -22.64
C TYR A 29 -25.85 10.72 -21.64
N ASN A 30 -27.09 11.04 -22.04
CA ASN A 30 -28.07 11.67 -21.17
C ASN A 30 -28.79 10.61 -20.32
N VAL A 31 -28.06 10.06 -19.33
CA VAL A 31 -28.60 9.10 -18.37
C VAL A 31 -29.62 9.82 -17.49
N GLN A 32 -30.89 9.45 -17.63
CA GLN A 32 -31.96 9.92 -16.76
C GLN A 32 -31.87 9.17 -15.43
N VAL A 33 -32.02 9.92 -14.33
CA VAL A 33 -32.02 9.33 -13.00
C VAL A 33 -33.42 8.76 -12.73
N GLU A 34 -33.48 7.54 -12.24
CA GLU A 34 -34.73 6.94 -11.77
C GLU A 34 -35.11 7.57 -10.42
N ILE A 35 -36.30 8.15 -10.34
CA ILE A 35 -36.76 8.90 -9.19
C ILE A 35 -37.94 8.15 -8.58
N PRO A 36 -37.93 7.92 -7.25
CA PRO A 36 -39.06 7.30 -6.59
C PRO A 36 -40.29 8.20 -6.69
N GLU A 37 -41.39 7.65 -7.19
CA GLU A 37 -42.71 8.29 -7.22
C GLU A 37 -43.59 7.63 -6.15
N TYR A 38 -44.40 8.43 -5.46
CA TYR A 38 -45.29 7.96 -4.40
C TYR A 38 -46.63 8.67 -4.45
N ASP A 39 -47.66 7.96 -4.01
CA ASP A 39 -49.01 8.50 -3.84
C ASP A 39 -49.20 9.07 -2.43
N ASP A 40 -50.22 9.90 -2.28
CA ASP A 40 -50.61 10.55 -1.01
C ASP A 40 -50.85 9.53 0.11
N GLU A 41 -51.49 8.40 -0.22
CA GLU A 41 -51.76 7.34 0.75
C GLU A 41 -50.48 6.69 1.27
N ILE A 42 -49.51 6.48 0.38
CA ILE A 42 -48.19 5.91 0.73
C ILE A 42 -47.43 6.89 1.62
N TYR A 43 -47.52 8.19 1.32
CA TYR A 43 -46.87 9.22 2.12
C TYR A 43 -47.38 9.23 3.56
N GLU A 44 -48.70 9.23 3.73
CA GLU A 44 -49.34 9.30 5.04
C GLU A 44 -49.07 8.06 5.91
N GLN A 45 -48.95 6.88 5.29
CA GLN A 45 -48.71 5.62 6.01
C GLN A 45 -47.23 5.37 6.33
N HIS A 46 -46.32 5.68 5.39
CA HIS A 46 -44.94 5.20 5.46
C HIS A 46 -43.86 6.30 5.41
N LEU A 47 -44.17 7.51 4.94
CA LEU A 47 -43.16 8.55 4.69
C LEU A 47 -43.28 9.78 5.62
N ARG A 48 -44.21 9.77 6.57
CA ARG A 48 -44.34 10.82 7.60
C ARG A 48 -43.04 11.00 8.38
N HIS A 49 -42.72 12.25 8.70
CA HIS A 49 -41.54 12.63 9.46
C HIS A 49 -41.80 13.94 10.21
N ASP A 50 -41.26 14.07 11.42
CA ASP A 50 -41.55 15.19 12.32
C ASP A 50 -41.05 16.52 11.75
N ASP A 51 -39.82 16.55 11.22
CA ASP A 51 -39.19 17.76 10.67
C ASP A 51 -39.48 18.04 9.18
N TRP A 52 -40.18 17.15 8.47
CA TRP A 52 -40.36 17.23 7.02
C TRP A 52 -41.84 17.19 6.62
N THR A 53 -42.28 18.22 5.90
CA THR A 53 -43.62 18.24 5.33
C THR A 53 -43.65 17.46 4.01
N LYS A 54 -44.86 17.10 3.58
CA LYS A 54 -45.07 16.46 2.27
C LYS A 54 -44.60 17.38 1.14
N ALA A 55 -45.03 18.64 1.18
CA ALA A 55 -44.64 19.64 0.20
C ALA A 55 -43.12 19.86 0.12
N GLU A 56 -42.40 19.84 1.26
CA GLU A 56 -40.93 19.93 1.30
C GLU A 56 -40.28 18.67 0.68
N THR A 57 -40.86 17.49 0.91
CA THR A 57 -40.37 16.22 0.34
C THR A 57 -40.62 16.16 -1.18
N ASP A 58 -41.79 16.60 -1.65
CA ASP A 58 -42.13 16.71 -3.07
C ASP A 58 -41.18 17.69 -3.78
N TYR A 59 -40.92 18.84 -3.16
CA TYR A 59 -39.97 19.84 -3.68
C TYR A 59 -38.54 19.29 -3.78
N LEU A 60 -38.09 18.51 -2.79
CA LEU A 60 -36.80 17.83 -2.83
C LEU A 60 -36.70 16.84 -4.00
N LEU A 61 -37.72 16.02 -4.22
CA LEU A 61 -37.73 15.06 -5.32
C LEU A 61 -37.72 15.75 -6.70
N GLU A 62 -38.48 16.82 -6.85
CA GLU A 62 -38.51 17.59 -8.10
C GLU A 62 -37.18 18.31 -8.33
N THR A 63 -36.60 18.94 -7.30
CA THR A 63 -35.29 19.59 -7.41
C THR A 63 -34.20 18.56 -7.77
N TYR A 64 -34.27 17.36 -7.20
CA TYR A 64 -33.38 16.25 -7.55
C TYR A 64 -33.55 15.81 -9.03
N ARG A 65 -34.78 15.81 -9.55
CA ARG A 65 -35.11 15.56 -10.96
C ARG A 65 -34.48 16.60 -11.87
N GLU A 66 -34.73 17.88 -11.62
CA GLU A 66 -34.23 18.99 -12.43
C GLU A 66 -32.70 19.05 -12.46
N CYS A 67 -32.04 18.63 -11.38
CA CYS A 67 -30.59 18.66 -11.24
C CYS A 67 -29.90 17.34 -11.65
N ASN A 68 -30.64 16.37 -12.18
CA ASN A 68 -30.15 15.05 -12.59
C ASN A 68 -29.38 14.33 -11.47
N GLY A 69 -29.85 14.43 -10.22
CA GLY A 69 -29.26 13.78 -9.06
C GLY A 69 -27.88 14.27 -8.61
N LYS A 70 -27.43 15.43 -9.11
CA LYS A 70 -26.15 16.03 -8.72
C LYS A 70 -26.28 16.77 -7.40
N TRP A 71 -26.01 16.08 -6.28
CA TRP A 71 -26.13 16.63 -4.92
C TRP A 71 -25.55 18.04 -4.70
N PRO A 72 -24.35 18.40 -5.21
CA PRO A 72 -23.85 19.76 -5.08
C PRO A 72 -24.75 20.82 -5.73
N VAL A 73 -25.34 20.50 -6.89
CA VAL A 73 -26.24 21.41 -7.62
C VAL A 73 -27.62 21.42 -6.97
N VAL A 74 -28.10 20.26 -6.52
CA VAL A 74 -29.37 20.16 -5.77
C VAL A 74 -29.28 21.05 -4.55
N TRP A 75 -28.22 20.93 -3.73
CA TRP A 75 -28.05 21.72 -2.52
C TRP A 75 -27.90 23.22 -2.81
N ASP A 76 -27.18 23.60 -3.87
CA ASP A 76 -27.02 25.01 -4.28
C ASP A 76 -28.34 25.65 -4.74
N ARG A 77 -29.22 24.86 -5.37
CA ARG A 77 -30.55 25.31 -5.83
C ARG A 77 -31.68 25.10 -4.82
N TYR A 78 -31.41 24.40 -3.72
CA TYR A 78 -32.45 24.04 -2.77
C TYR A 78 -32.84 25.26 -1.95
N GLU A 79 -33.96 25.88 -2.31
CA GLU A 79 -34.52 27.03 -1.62
C GLU A 79 -35.97 26.73 -1.27
N TYR A 80 -36.19 26.25 -0.05
CA TYR A 80 -37.51 25.94 0.47
C TYR A 80 -37.81 26.78 1.70
N GLU A 81 -38.68 27.78 1.52
CA GLU A 81 -39.01 28.76 2.55
C GLU A 81 -37.75 29.38 3.18
N ASP A 82 -37.76 29.67 4.48
CA ASP A 82 -36.62 30.18 5.25
C ASP A 82 -35.79 29.06 5.92
N LYS A 83 -35.94 27.80 5.47
CA LYS A 83 -35.25 26.65 6.07
C LYS A 83 -33.93 26.38 5.36
N THR A 84 -32.81 26.64 6.05
CA THR A 84 -31.50 26.19 5.58
C THR A 84 -31.24 24.76 6.00
N ARG A 85 -31.10 23.84 5.03
CA ARG A 85 -30.75 22.43 5.26
C ARG A 85 -29.32 22.14 4.84
N SER A 86 -28.64 21.24 5.56
CA SER A 86 -27.36 20.73 5.11
C SER A 86 -27.56 19.76 3.93
N MET A 87 -26.54 19.63 3.08
CA MET A 87 -26.57 18.66 1.97
C MET A 87 -26.82 17.23 2.47
N GLU A 88 -26.32 16.88 3.65
CA GLU A 88 -26.44 15.53 4.19
C GLU A 88 -27.85 15.26 4.76
N ASP A 89 -28.54 16.29 5.25
CA ASP A 89 -29.95 16.19 5.66
C ASP A 89 -30.86 15.93 4.45
N LEU A 90 -30.62 16.65 3.33
CA LEU A 90 -31.36 16.43 2.08
C LEU A 90 -31.17 14.99 1.58
N LYS A 91 -29.93 14.49 1.62
CA LYS A 91 -29.61 13.09 1.29
C LYS A 91 -30.32 12.11 2.21
N ALA A 92 -30.28 12.31 3.52
CA ALA A 92 -30.93 11.40 4.46
C ALA A 92 -32.44 11.32 4.22
N ARG A 93 -33.11 12.44 3.96
CA ARG A 93 -34.54 12.41 3.62
C ARG A 93 -34.78 11.62 2.33
N PHE A 94 -34.05 11.94 1.27
CA PHE A 94 -34.18 11.27 -0.03
C PHE A 94 -33.91 9.76 0.07
N TYR A 95 -32.83 9.34 0.73
CA TYR A 95 -32.46 7.93 0.87
C TYR A 95 -33.43 7.14 1.74
N LYS A 96 -33.99 7.74 2.80
CA LYS A 96 -35.04 7.09 3.59
C LYS A 96 -36.30 6.88 2.76
N VAL A 97 -36.74 7.90 2.02
CA VAL A 97 -37.92 7.80 1.15
C VAL A 97 -37.70 6.74 0.06
N SER A 98 -36.54 6.73 -0.60
CA SER A 98 -36.24 5.76 -1.63
C SER A 98 -36.11 4.33 -1.08
N ALA A 99 -35.54 4.14 0.11
CA ALA A 99 -35.47 2.83 0.77
C ALA A 99 -36.86 2.28 1.11
N GLN A 100 -37.74 3.12 1.66
CA GLN A 100 -39.12 2.73 1.99
C GLN A 100 -39.91 2.37 0.73
N LEU A 101 -39.80 3.15 -0.34
CA LEU A 101 -40.49 2.87 -1.60
C LEU A 101 -39.96 1.62 -2.28
N LEU A 102 -38.65 1.37 -2.20
CA LEU A 102 -38.04 0.14 -2.70
C LEU A 102 -38.58 -1.09 -1.94
N GLN A 103 -38.71 -0.99 -0.62
CA GLN A 103 -39.27 -2.05 0.23
C GLN A 103 -40.75 -2.33 -0.07
N LEU A 104 -41.55 -1.30 -0.34
CA LEU A 104 -42.96 -1.43 -0.68
C LEU A 104 -43.16 -2.05 -2.07
N LYS A 105 -42.35 -1.63 -3.05
CA LYS A 105 -42.40 -2.16 -4.41
C LYS A 105 -41.95 -3.61 -4.48
N THR A 106 -40.85 -3.93 -3.78
CA THR A 106 -40.29 -5.27 -3.72
C THR A 106 -40.03 -5.63 -2.26
N PRO A 107 -40.86 -6.47 -1.62
CA PRO A 107 -40.62 -6.91 -0.25
C PRO A 107 -39.23 -7.52 -0.09
N ILE A 108 -38.61 -7.33 1.10
CA ILE A 108 -37.22 -7.75 1.39
C ILE A 108 -36.98 -9.23 1.05
N GLN A 109 -37.97 -10.09 1.29
CA GLN A 109 -37.87 -11.53 1.03
C GLN A 109 -37.80 -11.88 -0.46
N SER A 110 -38.24 -10.96 -1.32
CA SER A 110 -38.28 -11.11 -2.78
C SER A 110 -37.22 -10.29 -3.52
N MET A 111 -36.44 -9.46 -2.81
CA MET A 111 -35.40 -8.64 -3.42
C MET A 111 -34.26 -9.51 -3.97
N GLY A 112 -33.78 -9.17 -5.16
CA GLY A 112 -32.52 -9.71 -5.67
C GLY A 112 -31.31 -9.18 -4.91
N THR A 113 -30.14 -9.80 -5.08
CA THR A 113 -28.89 -9.38 -4.40
C THR A 113 -28.58 -7.89 -4.59
N ALA A 114 -28.66 -7.40 -5.83
CA ALA A 114 -28.33 -6.01 -6.14
C ALA A 114 -29.33 -5.01 -5.54
N GLU A 115 -30.63 -5.36 -5.50
CA GLU A 115 -31.68 -4.52 -4.90
C GLU A 115 -31.54 -4.48 -3.38
N PHE A 116 -31.21 -5.62 -2.78
CA PHE A 116 -30.96 -5.71 -1.34
C PHE A 116 -29.73 -4.91 -0.91
N ASP A 117 -28.64 -4.98 -1.69
CA ASP A 117 -27.44 -4.17 -1.45
C ASP A 117 -27.74 -2.67 -1.55
N LEU A 118 -28.56 -2.26 -2.53
CA LEU A 118 -29.02 -0.88 -2.67
C LEU A 118 -29.89 -0.46 -1.47
N TYR A 119 -30.88 -1.27 -1.10
CA TYR A 119 -31.75 -1.02 0.06
C TYR A 119 -30.91 -0.84 1.33
N ASN A 120 -29.94 -1.72 1.58
CA ASN A 120 -29.07 -1.65 2.74
C ASN A 120 -28.22 -0.37 2.74
N THR A 121 -27.69 0.00 1.58
CA THR A 121 -26.90 1.23 1.40
C THR A 121 -27.73 2.48 1.68
N LEU A 122 -28.96 2.53 1.17
CA LEU A 122 -29.89 3.66 1.39
C LEU A 122 -30.35 3.75 2.85
N ASN A 123 -30.66 2.61 3.47
CA ASN A 123 -31.19 2.56 4.83
C ASN A 123 -30.12 2.81 5.91
N THR A 124 -28.85 2.50 5.63
CA THR A 124 -27.74 2.66 6.59
C THR A 124 -27.09 4.06 6.53
N PHE A 125 -27.60 4.96 5.69
CA PHE A 125 -27.05 6.30 5.57
C PHE A 125 -27.25 7.12 6.87
N ASP A 126 -26.15 7.64 7.40
CA ASP A 126 -26.11 8.46 8.62
C ASP A 126 -25.50 9.84 8.31
N PRO A 127 -26.29 10.94 8.41
CA PRO A 127 -25.82 12.31 8.20
C PRO A 127 -24.61 12.70 9.05
N ALA A 128 -24.57 12.34 10.34
CA ALA A 128 -23.51 12.78 11.25
C ALA A 128 -22.18 12.09 10.92
N LYS A 129 -22.26 10.81 10.55
CA LYS A 129 -21.09 10.07 10.07
C LYS A 129 -20.59 10.61 8.74
N GLU A 130 -21.48 10.98 7.83
CA GLU A 130 -21.09 11.55 6.55
C GLU A 130 -20.46 12.95 6.70
N GLU A 131 -20.99 13.77 7.60
CA GLU A 131 -20.43 15.08 7.92
C GLU A 131 -19.03 14.96 8.54
N SER A 132 -18.84 14.07 9.52
CA SER A 132 -17.52 13.84 10.12
C SER A 132 -16.52 13.29 9.10
N ARG A 133 -16.94 12.39 8.20
CA ARG A 133 -16.13 11.90 7.08
C ARG A 133 -15.72 13.03 6.13
N LYS A 134 -16.65 13.92 5.77
CA LYS A 134 -16.40 15.08 4.91
C LYS A 134 -15.46 16.10 5.57
N SER A 135 -15.63 16.32 6.87
CA SER A 135 -14.75 17.17 7.67
C SER A 135 -13.31 16.64 7.69
N LEU A 136 -13.13 15.34 7.90
CA LEU A 136 -11.81 14.69 7.85
C LEU A 136 -11.18 14.79 6.44
N ALA A 137 -11.96 14.52 5.39
CA ALA A 137 -11.48 14.63 4.01
C ALA A 137 -11.08 16.07 3.67
N LYS A 138 -11.85 17.07 4.13
CA LYS A 138 -11.52 18.49 4.01
C LYS A 138 -10.22 18.82 4.73
N GLY A 139 -10.02 18.30 5.94
CA GLY A 139 -8.77 18.44 6.69
C GLY A 139 -7.56 17.91 5.91
N HIS A 140 -7.68 16.72 5.31
CA HIS A 140 -6.62 16.15 4.48
C HIS A 140 -6.35 16.93 3.19
N LEU A 141 -7.40 17.44 2.54
CA LEU A 141 -7.28 18.20 1.31
C LEU A 141 -6.50 19.51 1.50
N TYR A 142 -6.73 20.18 2.64
CA TYR A 142 -6.10 21.46 2.97
C TYR A 142 -4.89 21.33 3.90
N ARG A 143 -4.36 20.11 4.06
CA ARG A 143 -3.20 19.85 4.90
C ARG A 143 -1.96 20.53 4.33
N LYS A 144 -1.23 21.27 5.16
CA LYS A 144 0.01 21.94 4.71
C LYS A 144 1.21 20.99 4.81
N ALA A 145 2.21 21.21 3.97
CA ALA A 145 3.42 20.39 3.96
C ALA A 145 4.19 20.46 5.30
N ASN A 146 4.26 21.64 5.92
CA ASN A 146 4.92 21.80 7.22
C ASN A 146 4.19 21.03 8.34
N GLU A 147 2.85 21.00 8.31
CA GLU A 147 2.06 20.21 9.27
C GLU A 147 2.32 18.71 9.11
N VAL A 148 2.51 18.22 7.88
CA VAL A 148 2.89 16.83 7.63
C VAL A 148 4.27 16.52 8.19
N ASP A 149 5.26 17.38 7.94
CA ASP A 149 6.62 17.16 8.44
C ASP A 149 6.65 17.14 9.97
N GLU A 150 5.99 18.09 10.63
CA GLU A 150 5.86 18.13 12.09
C GLU A 150 5.18 16.86 12.64
N GLU A 151 4.06 16.44 12.05
CA GLU A 151 3.38 15.22 12.47
C GLU A 151 4.24 13.96 12.29
N THR A 152 5.01 13.86 11.21
CA THR A 152 5.90 12.71 11.00
C THR A 152 7.00 12.64 12.06
N VAL A 153 7.54 13.79 12.48
CA VAL A 153 8.49 13.89 13.59
C VAL A 153 7.82 13.45 14.89
N LEU A 154 6.64 13.97 15.20
CA LEU A 154 5.89 13.62 16.40
C LEU A 154 5.54 12.13 16.46
N LEU A 155 5.16 11.50 15.34
CA LEU A 155 4.92 10.06 15.26
C LEU A 155 6.20 9.25 15.52
N GLY A 156 7.33 9.69 14.99
CA GLY A 156 8.64 9.09 15.27
C GLY A 156 9.02 9.18 16.75
N GLU A 157 8.78 10.33 17.37
CA GLU A 157 9.00 10.53 18.81
C GLU A 157 8.06 9.67 19.66
N LEU A 158 6.77 9.61 19.30
CA LEU A 158 5.79 8.77 19.98
C LEU A 158 6.21 7.29 19.92
N GLN A 159 6.62 6.80 18.75
CA GLN A 159 7.11 5.44 18.60
C GLN A 159 8.35 5.20 19.49
N ARG A 160 9.27 6.16 19.55
CA ARG A 160 10.46 6.08 20.42
C ARG A 160 10.05 6.01 21.90
N ILE A 161 9.08 6.82 22.33
CA ILE A 161 8.53 6.79 23.69
C ILE A 161 7.89 5.44 23.99
N MET A 162 7.07 4.91 23.08
CA MET A 162 6.42 3.61 23.24
C MET A 162 7.42 2.47 23.39
N VAL A 163 8.47 2.44 22.57
CA VAL A 163 9.54 1.42 22.67
C VAL A 163 10.30 1.55 23.99
N ASN A 164 10.60 2.78 24.42
CA ASN A 164 11.26 3.01 25.70
C ASN A 164 10.38 2.58 26.87
N GLN A 165 9.08 2.89 26.83
CA GLN A 165 8.12 2.47 27.85
C GLN A 165 8.04 0.94 27.97
N ALA A 166 7.96 0.23 26.84
CA ALA A 166 7.98 -1.23 26.82
C ALA A 166 9.29 -1.79 27.39
N ALA A 167 10.43 -1.16 27.09
CA ALA A 167 11.73 -1.56 27.64
C ALA A 167 11.79 -1.35 29.17
N LEU A 168 11.31 -0.22 29.67
CA LEU A 168 11.23 0.08 31.11
C LEU A 168 10.29 -0.89 31.84
N ASP A 169 9.14 -1.22 31.24
CA ASP A 169 8.20 -2.16 31.84
C ASP A 169 8.79 -3.58 31.88
N GLY A 170 9.52 -4.01 30.85
CA GLY A 170 10.29 -5.25 30.86
C GLY A 170 11.41 -5.27 31.92
N GLN A 171 12.14 -4.16 32.09
CA GLN A 171 13.14 -4.03 33.16
C GLN A 171 12.50 -4.07 34.55
N ARG A 172 11.33 -3.45 34.73
CA ARG A 172 10.56 -3.50 35.98
C ARG A 172 10.07 -4.91 36.27
N GLU A 173 9.57 -5.63 35.26
CA GLU A 173 9.18 -7.03 35.40
C GLU A 173 10.37 -7.91 35.78
N GLU A 174 11.51 -7.74 35.11
CA GLU A 174 12.74 -8.46 35.46
C GLU A 174 13.19 -8.15 36.89
N LEU A 175 13.12 -6.89 37.31
CA LEU A 175 13.44 -6.49 38.68
C LEU A 175 12.49 -7.13 39.69
N ARG A 176 11.18 -7.15 39.42
CA ARG A 176 10.21 -7.84 40.29
C ARG A 176 10.49 -9.33 40.37
N LYS A 177 10.75 -9.98 39.22
CA LYS A 177 11.09 -11.40 39.16
C LYS A 177 12.39 -11.73 39.87
N ARG A 178 13.36 -10.82 39.81
CA ARG A 178 14.58 -10.88 40.62
C ARG A 178 14.17 -10.77 42.09
N LEU A 179 13.55 -9.67 42.50
CA LEU A 179 13.19 -9.43 43.91
C LEU A 179 12.30 -10.54 44.53
N ASP A 180 11.42 -11.16 43.74
CA ASP A 180 10.60 -12.34 44.09
C ASP A 180 11.40 -13.65 44.19
N TYR A 181 12.71 -13.61 44.51
CA TYR A 181 13.42 -14.81 44.91
C TYR A 181 12.63 -15.43 46.09
N PRO A 182 12.25 -16.72 46.03
CA PRO A 182 11.62 -17.35 47.18
C PRO A 182 12.60 -17.20 48.35
N HIS A 183 12.20 -16.47 49.40
CA HIS A 183 12.93 -16.50 50.66
C HIS A 183 13.07 -17.97 51.05
N ALA A 184 14.31 -18.46 51.12
CA ALA A 184 14.57 -19.84 51.47
C ALA A 184 14.02 -20.07 52.88
N SER A 185 12.83 -20.65 52.96
CA SER A 185 12.23 -21.15 54.21
C SER A 185 12.93 -22.45 54.66
N THR A 186 14.21 -22.61 54.36
CA THR A 186 14.98 -23.80 54.69
C THR A 186 16.24 -23.40 55.43
N ASN A 187 16.38 -23.93 56.64
CA ASN A 187 17.55 -23.75 57.49
C ASN A 187 18.82 -24.15 56.72
N GLY A 188 19.78 -23.21 56.61
CA GLY A 188 21.02 -23.34 55.82
C GLY A 188 21.97 -24.48 56.21
N TYR A 189 21.63 -25.26 57.24
CA TYR A 189 22.40 -26.41 57.70
C TYR A 189 22.25 -27.67 56.85
N GLN A 190 21.26 -27.75 55.96
CA GLN A 190 21.04 -28.95 55.12
C GLN A 190 22.05 -29.11 53.97
N TYR A 191 22.87 -28.10 53.69
CA TYR A 191 23.87 -28.11 52.61
C TYR A 191 25.31 -28.04 53.10
N SER A 192 25.55 -28.41 54.37
CA SER A 192 26.89 -28.37 54.97
C SER A 192 27.84 -29.43 54.39
N THR A 193 27.30 -30.53 53.85
CA THR A 193 28.12 -31.61 53.27
C THR A 193 28.24 -31.48 51.75
N SER A 194 29.40 -31.84 51.21
CA SER A 194 29.67 -31.85 49.76
C SER A 194 28.71 -32.78 48.99
N GLN A 195 28.24 -33.85 49.63
CA GLN A 195 27.24 -34.76 49.07
C GLN A 195 25.87 -34.10 48.95
N ALA A 196 25.41 -33.38 49.98
CA ALA A 196 24.14 -32.65 49.94
C ALA A 196 24.17 -31.52 48.90
N LEU A 197 25.32 -30.83 48.74
CA LEU A 197 25.52 -29.84 47.68
C LEU A 197 25.48 -30.45 46.28
N THR A 198 26.05 -31.64 46.10
CA THR A 198 26.03 -32.34 44.80
C THR A 198 24.61 -32.75 44.41
N GLN A 199 23.81 -33.22 45.37
CA GLN A 199 22.40 -33.56 45.15
C GLN A 199 21.56 -32.32 44.83
N LEU A 200 21.75 -31.22 45.57
CA LEU A 200 21.08 -29.94 45.28
C LEU A 200 21.40 -29.45 43.87
N TRP A 201 22.68 -29.53 43.47
CA TRP A 201 23.12 -29.09 42.14
C TRP A 201 22.50 -29.93 41.02
N GLN A 202 22.38 -31.24 41.20
CA GLN A 202 21.66 -32.11 40.25
C GLN A 202 20.17 -31.76 40.16
N GLN A 203 19.54 -31.44 41.28
CA GLN A 203 18.13 -31.04 41.32
C GLN A 203 17.90 -29.69 40.60
N LEU A 204 18.80 -28.74 40.79
CA LEU A 204 18.80 -27.44 40.09
C LEU A 204 19.00 -27.58 38.58
N LEU A 205 19.89 -28.47 38.14
CA LEU A 205 20.05 -28.79 36.71
C LEU A 205 18.81 -29.44 36.11
N ALA A 206 18.14 -30.32 36.86
CA ALA A 206 16.90 -30.95 36.40
C ALA A 206 15.77 -29.91 36.27
N GLN A 207 15.62 -29.00 37.23
CA GLN A 207 14.64 -27.90 37.16
C GLN A 207 14.96 -26.90 36.05
N ASP A 208 16.23 -26.63 35.79
CA ASP A 208 16.64 -25.70 34.72
C ASP A 208 16.40 -26.29 33.33
N ARG A 209 16.56 -27.62 33.17
CA ARG A 209 16.15 -28.34 31.94
C ARG A 209 14.64 -28.29 31.68
N MET A 210 13.82 -28.11 32.71
CA MET A 210 12.36 -27.99 32.56
C MET A 210 11.92 -26.58 32.11
N LYS A 211 12.82 -25.58 32.11
CA LYS A 211 12.52 -24.23 31.62
C LYS A 211 12.79 -24.14 30.11
N LYS A 212 11.99 -23.35 29.40
CA LYS A 212 12.12 -23.13 27.94
C LYS A 212 13.51 -22.62 27.50
N ASN A 213 14.30 -22.03 28.39
CA ASN A 213 15.69 -21.62 28.16
C ASN A 213 16.59 -22.04 29.34
N PRO A 214 17.21 -23.24 29.30
CA PRO A 214 18.15 -23.71 30.32
C PRO A 214 19.43 -22.85 30.30
N ARG A 215 19.88 -22.37 31.46
CA ARG A 215 21.06 -21.52 31.64
C ARG A 215 22.24 -22.23 32.33
N LEU A 216 22.02 -23.37 32.96
CA LEU A 216 23.02 -24.11 33.74
C LEU A 216 23.54 -25.30 32.93
N LYS A 217 24.86 -25.37 32.75
CA LYS A 217 25.54 -26.48 32.07
C LYS A 217 26.07 -27.50 33.08
N PRO A 218 25.94 -28.81 32.83
CA PRO A 218 26.56 -29.82 33.68
C PRO A 218 28.08 -29.69 33.64
N THR A 219 28.74 -29.59 34.80
CA THR A 219 30.20 -29.66 34.90
C THR A 219 30.66 -31.09 34.64
N GLY A 220 31.14 -31.33 33.42
CA GLY A 220 31.76 -32.59 33.01
C GLY A 220 33.28 -32.41 32.83
N LYS A 221 34.03 -33.21 33.59
CA LYS A 221 35.42 -33.69 33.39
C LYS A 221 36.46 -32.69 32.84
N TYR A 222 37.35 -32.33 33.75
CA TYR A 222 38.63 -31.63 33.61
C TYR A 222 39.40 -31.97 32.32
N THR A 223 39.56 -30.98 31.45
CA THR A 223 40.75 -30.83 30.62
C THR A 223 41.35 -29.46 30.88
N SER A 224 42.67 -29.44 31.01
CA SER A 224 43.52 -28.32 31.39
C SER A 224 43.27 -27.06 30.57
N GLY A 225 43.15 -25.92 31.26
CA GLY A 225 43.09 -24.58 30.65
C GLY A 225 42.50 -23.54 31.59
N MET A 226 43.26 -23.15 32.62
CA MET A 226 42.95 -21.97 33.42
C MET A 226 42.89 -20.73 32.52
N GLN A 227 41.71 -20.12 32.40
CA GLN A 227 41.61 -18.69 32.09
C GLN A 227 40.40 -18.10 32.84
N ALA A 228 40.71 -17.18 33.76
CA ALA A 228 39.73 -16.42 34.52
C ALA A 228 38.90 -15.52 33.58
N PRO A 229 37.59 -15.34 33.83
CA PRO A 229 36.79 -14.38 33.09
C PRO A 229 37.20 -12.96 33.51
N GLN A 230 38.03 -12.31 32.71
CA GLN A 230 38.32 -10.89 32.85
C GLN A 230 37.12 -10.08 32.35
N SER A 231 36.48 -9.41 33.30
CA SER A 231 35.89 -8.06 33.22
C SER A 231 35.29 -7.60 31.89
N ALA A 232 33.99 -7.34 31.95
CA ALA A 232 33.25 -6.45 31.08
C ALA A 232 34.02 -5.16 30.72
N ARG A 233 33.94 -4.76 29.45
CA ARG A 233 34.15 -3.37 29.03
C ARG A 233 32.90 -2.85 28.31
N PRO A 234 32.54 -1.57 28.54
CA PRO A 234 31.27 -1.00 28.12
C PRO A 234 31.32 -0.65 26.63
N ARG A 235 30.22 -0.89 25.92
CA ARG A 235 30.04 -0.42 24.54
C ARG A 235 29.59 1.03 24.59
N GLU A 236 30.53 1.94 24.37
CA GLU A 236 30.25 3.34 24.14
C GLU A 236 29.51 3.52 22.80
N SER A 237 28.40 4.24 22.87
CA SER A 237 27.72 4.81 21.72
C SER A 237 28.55 5.98 21.20
N ASN A 238 28.93 5.95 19.93
CA ASN A 238 29.28 7.19 19.23
C ASN A 238 28.57 7.22 17.88
N ALA A 239 27.74 8.25 17.72
CA ALA A 239 27.15 8.67 16.47
C ALA A 239 28.19 9.53 15.72
N GLY A 240 28.39 9.27 14.43
CA GLY A 240 29.27 10.09 13.60
C GLY A 240 29.44 9.50 12.20
N LEU A 241 28.92 10.23 11.23
CA LEU A 241 28.92 9.98 9.79
C LEU A 241 30.34 9.96 9.20
N THR A 242 30.61 9.09 8.21
CA THR A 242 31.12 9.46 6.85
C THR A 242 31.28 8.23 5.94
N GLU A 243 31.28 8.52 4.64
CA GLU A 243 31.16 7.70 3.44
C GLU A 243 32.11 6.50 3.19
N ALA A 244 31.65 5.71 2.21
CA ALA A 244 32.37 5.00 1.16
C ALA A 244 33.14 3.70 1.48
N GLY A 245 32.74 2.64 0.75
CA GLY A 245 33.66 1.63 0.25
C GLY A 245 33.46 0.19 0.75
N GLY A 246 32.76 -0.60 -0.08
CA GLY A 246 33.23 -1.95 -0.43
C GLY A 246 32.90 -3.15 0.49
N GLY A 247 32.16 -4.11 -0.08
CA GLY A 247 32.60 -5.50 -0.02
C GLY A 247 31.92 -6.46 0.96
N SER A 248 30.82 -7.06 0.49
CA SER A 248 30.47 -8.50 0.58
C SER A 248 30.37 -9.18 1.95
N ALA A 249 29.13 -9.56 2.32
CA ALA A 249 28.71 -10.92 2.68
C ALA A 249 27.53 -10.87 3.66
N ARG A 250 26.29 -10.86 3.15
CA ARG A 250 25.12 -11.28 3.92
C ARG A 250 24.18 -12.11 3.05
N ASP A 251 24.29 -13.41 3.31
CA ASP A 251 23.19 -14.34 3.58
C ASP A 251 21.85 -14.05 2.87
N ARG A 252 21.61 -14.83 1.80
CA ARG A 252 20.27 -15.09 1.30
C ARG A 252 19.59 -16.06 2.26
N ARG A 253 18.74 -15.54 3.16
CA ARG A 253 17.69 -16.35 3.80
C ARG A 253 16.35 -15.99 3.16
N GLY A 254 15.81 -16.94 2.40
CA GLY A 254 14.49 -16.88 1.82
C GLY A 254 13.43 -16.70 2.91
N THR A 255 12.52 -15.77 2.67
CA THR A 255 11.30 -15.59 3.44
C THR A 255 10.33 -16.72 3.10
N ARG A 256 10.55 -17.88 3.72
CA ARG A 256 9.51 -18.87 3.95
C ARG A 256 8.67 -18.34 5.10
N GLY A 257 7.43 -17.94 4.79
CA GLY A 257 6.44 -17.56 5.79
C GLY A 257 6.18 -18.75 6.70
N GLU A 258 6.71 -18.67 7.91
CA GLU A 258 6.38 -19.59 9.00
C GLU A 258 5.42 -18.87 9.93
N SER A 259 4.22 -19.43 9.96
CA SER A 259 3.09 -19.08 10.82
C SER A 259 3.51 -19.04 12.29
N LEU A 260 3.31 -17.89 12.93
CA LEU A 260 3.22 -17.79 14.39
C LEU A 260 1.76 -17.56 14.74
N GLY A 261 1.21 -18.50 15.50
CA GLY A 261 -0.22 -18.65 15.74
C GLY A 261 -0.86 -17.64 16.69
N GLY A 262 -2.19 -17.66 16.67
CA GLY A 262 -3.07 -17.40 17.81
C GLY A 262 -3.29 -15.94 18.19
N ALA A 263 -4.03 -15.19 17.36
CA ALA A 263 -4.82 -14.05 17.82
C ALA A 263 -6.29 -14.25 17.38
N PRO A 264 -7.31 -13.95 18.22
CA PRO A 264 -8.70 -14.19 17.87
C PRO A 264 -9.20 -13.19 16.83
N ASN A 265 -9.95 -13.72 15.85
CA ASN A 265 -10.70 -13.06 14.78
C ASN A 265 -11.02 -11.56 14.98
N THR A 266 -10.30 -10.71 14.25
CA THR A 266 -10.85 -9.48 13.66
C THR A 266 -11.30 -9.78 12.23
N PRO A 267 -12.55 -9.48 11.82
CA PRO A 267 -13.02 -9.69 10.45
C PRO A 267 -12.39 -8.64 9.53
N GLY A 268 -11.16 -8.92 9.08
CA GLY A 268 -10.43 -8.10 8.12
C GLY A 268 -10.74 -8.53 6.69
N HIS A 269 -11.11 -7.56 5.86
CA HIS A 269 -11.27 -7.67 4.41
C HIS A 269 -10.29 -8.67 3.76
N ALA A 270 -10.85 -9.70 3.11
CA ALA A 270 -10.13 -10.41 2.07
C ALA A 270 -9.92 -9.41 0.91
N VAL A 271 -8.72 -8.86 0.79
CA VAL A 271 -8.33 -8.07 -0.37
C VAL A 271 -8.45 -8.98 -1.59
N PRO A 272 -9.17 -8.59 -2.67
CA PRO A 272 -9.29 -9.44 -3.85
C PRO A 272 -7.89 -9.78 -4.38
N VAL A 273 -7.62 -11.09 -4.47
CA VAL A 273 -6.29 -11.66 -4.76
C VAL A 273 -5.86 -11.41 -6.23
N SER A 274 -6.71 -10.81 -7.05
CA SER A 274 -6.36 -10.39 -8.41
C SER A 274 -7.04 -9.08 -8.78
N LEU A 275 -6.24 -8.13 -9.29
CA LEU A 275 -6.75 -6.91 -9.91
C LEU A 275 -7.50 -7.26 -11.21
N SER A 276 -8.55 -6.52 -11.55
CA SER A 276 -9.19 -6.63 -12.87
C SER A 276 -8.21 -6.22 -13.98
N ALA A 277 -8.39 -6.70 -15.22
CA ALA A 277 -7.52 -6.33 -16.34
C ALA A 277 -7.49 -4.80 -16.61
N ALA A 278 -8.60 -4.12 -16.36
CA ALA A 278 -8.70 -2.67 -16.47
C ALA A 278 -7.88 -1.96 -15.38
N ASP A 279 -7.93 -2.46 -14.14
CA ASP A 279 -7.18 -1.88 -13.01
C ASP A 279 -5.69 -2.20 -13.10
N GLN A 280 -5.31 -3.38 -13.61
CA GLN A 280 -3.92 -3.71 -13.92
C GLN A 280 -3.32 -2.70 -14.91
N THR A 281 -4.07 -2.35 -15.96
CA THR A 281 -3.64 -1.37 -16.96
C THR A 281 -3.53 0.04 -16.37
N ARG A 282 -4.52 0.46 -15.56
CA ARG A 282 -4.52 1.77 -14.90
C ARG A 282 -3.36 1.91 -13.92
N MET A 283 -3.05 0.85 -13.17
CA MET A 283 -2.03 0.82 -12.13
C MET A 283 -0.64 0.43 -12.66
N GLY A 284 -0.51 0.15 -13.97
CA GLY A 284 0.76 -0.24 -14.60
C GLY A 284 1.32 -1.59 -14.14
N VAL A 285 0.47 -2.48 -13.64
CA VAL A 285 0.86 -3.81 -13.15
C VAL A 285 0.84 -4.80 -14.30
N VAL A 286 1.98 -5.45 -14.57
CA VAL A 286 2.11 -6.50 -15.58
C VAL A 286 2.39 -7.83 -14.88
N ILE A 287 1.48 -8.78 -15.03
CA ILE A 287 1.64 -10.15 -14.54
C ILE A 287 2.25 -10.96 -15.68
N PHE A 288 3.51 -11.36 -15.54
CA PHE A 288 4.17 -12.21 -16.52
C PHE A 288 3.65 -13.66 -16.40
N PRO A 289 3.37 -14.34 -17.53
CA PRO A 289 3.03 -15.76 -17.51
C PRO A 289 4.14 -16.60 -16.86
N PRO A 290 3.81 -17.75 -16.24
CA PRO A 290 4.77 -18.61 -15.53
C PRO A 290 5.90 -19.17 -16.42
N GLU A 291 5.74 -19.12 -17.73
CA GLU A 291 6.76 -19.51 -18.72
C GLU A 291 7.84 -18.43 -18.97
N HIS A 292 7.61 -17.19 -18.54
CA HIS A 292 8.60 -16.12 -18.63
C HIS A 292 9.62 -16.26 -17.49
N LYS A 293 10.82 -16.78 -17.79
CA LYS A 293 11.95 -16.92 -16.85
C LYS A 293 12.56 -15.57 -16.44
N ALA A 294 11.76 -14.60 -16.00
CA ALA A 294 12.27 -13.49 -15.20
C ALA A 294 12.68 -14.06 -13.82
N SER A 295 13.75 -13.54 -13.22
CA SER A 295 14.15 -13.95 -11.86
C SER A 295 12.94 -13.83 -10.92
N GLY A 296 12.46 -14.95 -10.37
CA GLY A 296 11.20 -15.01 -9.64
C GLY A 296 11.11 -13.94 -8.54
N GLY A 297 10.06 -13.13 -8.58
CA GLY A 297 9.80 -12.05 -7.63
C GLY A 297 9.07 -10.86 -8.26
N ILE A 298 8.69 -9.91 -7.42
CA ILE A 298 8.14 -8.60 -7.81
C ILE A 298 9.32 -7.72 -8.24
N SER A 299 9.21 -7.05 -9.39
CA SER A 299 10.24 -6.11 -9.88
C SER A 299 9.58 -4.80 -10.30
N PHE A 300 10.21 -3.69 -9.98
CA PHE A 300 9.75 -2.36 -10.35
C PHE A 300 10.18 -2.01 -11.78
N ALA A 301 9.37 -1.22 -12.47
CA ALA A 301 9.71 -0.74 -13.82
C ALA A 301 11.04 0.04 -13.85
N SER A 302 11.34 0.82 -12.79
CA SER A 302 12.63 1.52 -12.64
C SER A 302 13.83 0.57 -12.52
N ASP A 303 13.64 -0.55 -11.83
CA ASP A 303 14.66 -1.58 -11.64
C ASP A 303 15.00 -2.28 -12.96
N ARG A 304 14.00 -2.48 -13.82
CA ARG A 304 14.18 -3.02 -15.18
C ARG A 304 14.88 -2.06 -16.15
N LEU A 305 14.91 -0.75 -15.88
CA LEU A 305 15.61 0.24 -16.70
C LEU A 305 17.06 0.49 -16.23
N THR A 306 17.35 0.17 -14.97
CA THR A 306 18.65 0.45 -14.32
C THR A 306 19.56 -0.78 -14.30
N LYS A 307 19.07 -1.94 -13.86
CA LYS A 307 19.87 -3.18 -13.76
C LYS A 307 20.55 -3.59 -15.06
N PRO A 308 19.89 -3.55 -16.24
CA PRO A 308 20.54 -3.94 -17.48
C PRO A 308 21.71 -3.04 -17.89
N ARG A 309 21.82 -1.82 -17.35
CA ARG A 309 22.94 -0.90 -17.62
C ARG A 309 24.20 -1.26 -16.84
N VAL A 310 24.08 -2.06 -15.79
CA VAL A 310 25.19 -2.43 -14.90
C VAL A 310 25.66 -3.85 -15.22
N ALA A 311 26.80 -3.95 -15.90
CA ALA A 311 27.47 -5.22 -16.14
C ALA A 311 28.39 -5.60 -14.98
N LYS A 312 28.85 -6.86 -14.95
CA LYS A 312 29.83 -7.34 -13.95
C LYS A 312 31.18 -6.60 -14.03
N SER A 313 31.50 -6.03 -15.19
CA SER A 313 32.71 -5.25 -15.43
C SER A 313 32.37 -3.76 -15.60
N THR A 314 33.11 -2.90 -14.90
CA THR A 314 32.98 -1.44 -15.01
C THR A 314 33.20 -0.96 -16.44
N ILE A 315 34.22 -1.51 -17.12
CA ILE A 315 34.55 -1.17 -18.52
C ILE A 315 33.40 -1.54 -19.47
N GLN A 316 32.73 -2.68 -19.23
CA GLN A 316 31.55 -3.05 -20.03
C GLN A 316 30.37 -2.12 -19.77
N SER A 317 30.17 -1.69 -18.52
CA SER A 317 29.11 -0.74 -18.16
C SER A 317 29.33 0.63 -18.82
N GLU A 318 30.58 1.11 -18.87
CA GLU A 318 30.94 2.34 -19.60
C GLU A 318 30.75 2.22 -21.12
N LYS A 319 31.09 1.07 -21.72
CA LYS A 319 30.83 0.81 -23.14
C LYS A 319 29.32 0.81 -23.43
N ILE A 320 28.51 0.19 -22.57
CA ILE A 320 27.05 0.20 -22.67
C ILE A 320 26.53 1.64 -22.56
N ALA A 321 27.02 2.42 -21.59
CA ALA A 321 26.63 3.83 -21.43
C ALA A 321 26.96 4.67 -22.66
N THR A 322 28.15 4.48 -23.25
CA THR A 322 28.59 5.18 -24.47
C THR A 322 27.70 4.83 -25.68
N ILE A 323 27.36 3.55 -25.85
CA ILE A 323 26.47 3.10 -26.93
C ILE A 323 25.07 3.69 -26.73
N LEU A 324 24.52 3.63 -25.52
CA LEU A 324 23.20 4.19 -25.21
C LEU A 324 23.15 5.71 -25.40
N ALA A 325 24.22 6.43 -25.02
CA ALA A 325 24.34 7.86 -25.28
C ALA A 325 24.37 8.17 -26.78
N SER A 326 25.10 7.38 -27.58
CA SER A 326 25.11 7.52 -29.05
C SER A 326 23.76 7.24 -29.70
N ALA A 327 22.95 6.36 -29.10
CA ALA A 327 21.59 6.06 -29.52
C ALA A 327 20.55 7.09 -29.02
N GLY A 328 20.97 8.13 -28.29
CA GLY A 328 20.09 9.17 -27.75
C GLY A 328 19.23 8.72 -26.57
N VAL A 329 19.57 7.61 -25.91
CA VAL A 329 18.83 7.12 -24.74
C VAL A 329 19.34 7.84 -23.48
N PRO A 330 18.50 8.59 -22.75
CA PRO A 330 18.92 9.31 -21.55
C PRO A 330 19.34 8.33 -20.44
N GLU A 331 20.22 8.78 -19.55
CA GLU A 331 20.71 8.02 -18.41
C GLU A 331 19.57 7.67 -17.43
N ILE A 332 18.69 8.64 -17.19
CA ILE A 332 17.48 8.49 -16.37
C ILE A 332 16.26 8.65 -17.27
N ILE A 333 15.39 7.65 -17.25
CA ILE A 333 14.10 7.67 -17.96
C ILE A 333 13.02 8.07 -16.95
N PRO A 334 12.44 9.28 -17.04
CA PRO A 334 11.56 9.83 -16.01
C PRO A 334 10.17 9.16 -15.95
N LEU A 335 9.74 8.49 -17.04
CA LEU A 335 8.43 7.83 -17.14
C LEU A 335 8.57 6.35 -17.49
N PRO A 336 8.73 5.46 -16.48
CA PRO A 336 8.84 4.01 -16.66
C PRO A 336 7.49 3.37 -16.98
N THR A 337 6.93 3.63 -18.17
CA THR A 337 5.70 2.96 -18.62
C THR A 337 6.00 1.55 -19.16
N PRO A 338 5.04 0.60 -19.13
CA PRO A 338 5.28 -0.77 -19.62
C PRO A 338 5.82 -0.83 -21.06
N LYS A 339 5.29 0.00 -21.96
CA LYS A 339 5.76 0.09 -23.36
C LYS A 339 7.20 0.59 -23.48
N VAL A 340 7.61 1.50 -22.60
CA VAL A 340 8.97 2.04 -22.56
C VAL A 340 9.95 0.99 -22.03
N VAL A 341 9.55 0.20 -21.04
CA VAL A 341 10.36 -0.92 -20.53
C VAL A 341 10.58 -1.98 -21.60
N GLU A 342 9.54 -2.37 -22.33
CA GLU A 342 9.65 -3.35 -23.44
C GLU A 342 10.58 -2.85 -24.56
N ALA A 343 10.41 -1.59 -24.98
CA ALA A 343 11.30 -0.98 -25.98
C ALA A 343 12.76 -0.92 -25.50
N PHE A 344 12.99 -0.60 -24.22
CA PHE A 344 14.31 -0.57 -23.63
C PHE A 344 14.95 -1.97 -23.54
N GLU A 345 14.19 -3.01 -23.16
CA GLU A 345 14.66 -4.40 -23.18
C GLU A 345 15.08 -4.83 -24.60
N GLY A 346 14.31 -4.44 -25.62
CA GLY A 346 14.66 -4.67 -27.02
C GLY A 346 15.94 -3.97 -27.46
N ILE A 347 16.16 -2.71 -27.03
CA ILE A 347 17.42 -1.98 -27.28
C ILE A 347 18.59 -2.68 -26.57
N MET A 348 18.43 -3.04 -25.30
CA MET A 348 19.48 -3.71 -24.53
C MET A 348 19.87 -5.06 -25.15
N SER A 349 18.93 -5.85 -25.66
CA SER A 349 19.23 -7.08 -26.38
C SER A 349 20.14 -6.84 -27.60
N LYS A 350 19.85 -5.80 -28.39
CA LYS A 350 20.68 -5.39 -29.53
C LYS A 350 22.06 -4.88 -29.10
N VAL A 351 22.14 -4.11 -28.01
CA VAL A 351 23.42 -3.62 -27.47
C VAL A 351 24.32 -4.79 -27.05
N HIS A 352 23.77 -5.81 -26.37
CA HIS A 352 24.53 -7.01 -26.02
C HIS A 352 25.02 -7.77 -27.26
N ALA A 353 24.16 -7.95 -28.27
CA ALA A 353 24.55 -8.59 -29.53
C ALA A 353 25.68 -7.83 -30.25
N LEU A 354 25.65 -6.49 -30.26
CA LEU A 354 26.72 -5.67 -30.82
C LEU A 354 28.04 -5.79 -30.05
N LEU A 355 27.99 -5.86 -28.72
CA LEU A 355 29.18 -6.07 -27.90
C LEU A 355 29.82 -7.44 -28.17
N ASP A 356 29.00 -8.48 -28.35
CA ASP A 356 29.48 -9.81 -28.69
C ASP A 356 30.08 -9.87 -30.10
N MET A 357 29.45 -9.23 -31.09
CA MET A 357 29.98 -9.11 -32.45
C MET A 357 31.31 -8.35 -32.47
N ARG A 358 31.41 -7.24 -31.73
CA ARG A 358 32.67 -6.50 -31.61
C ARG A 358 33.78 -7.34 -31.00
N LYS A 359 33.47 -8.11 -29.95
CA LYS A 359 34.43 -9.01 -29.32
C LYS A 359 34.93 -10.08 -30.30
N LEU A 360 34.05 -10.62 -31.13
CA LEU A 360 34.42 -11.58 -32.17
C LEU A 360 35.31 -10.93 -33.24
N ALA A 361 34.94 -9.73 -33.72
CA ALA A 361 35.72 -8.99 -34.71
C ALA A 361 37.13 -8.64 -34.20
N GLU A 362 37.27 -8.19 -32.95
CA GLU A 362 38.58 -7.94 -32.32
C GLU A 362 39.43 -9.23 -32.26
N LYS A 363 38.81 -10.38 -32.02
CA LYS A 363 39.50 -11.68 -32.01
C LYS A 363 39.99 -12.07 -33.41
N ASP A 364 39.14 -11.93 -34.42
CA ASP A 364 39.46 -12.26 -35.81
C ASP A 364 40.56 -11.33 -36.37
N GLU A 365 40.54 -10.05 -36.00
CA GLU A 365 41.58 -9.09 -36.39
C GLU A 365 42.94 -9.43 -35.78
N ILE A 366 42.96 -9.85 -34.51
CA ILE A 366 44.18 -10.34 -33.85
C ILE A 366 44.69 -11.60 -34.53
N GLU A 367 43.83 -12.57 -34.83
CA GLU A 367 44.23 -13.80 -35.54
C GLU A 367 44.80 -13.50 -36.93
N LEU A 368 44.17 -12.60 -37.69
CA LEU A 368 44.67 -12.15 -38.99
C LEU A 368 46.03 -11.47 -38.87
N LYS A 369 46.23 -10.65 -37.83
CA LYS A 369 47.51 -9.97 -37.60
C LYS A 369 48.62 -10.98 -37.28
N VAL A 370 48.34 -11.99 -36.46
CA VAL A 370 49.29 -13.06 -36.14
C VAL A 370 49.62 -13.86 -37.40
N ARG A 371 48.62 -14.30 -38.16
CA ARG A 371 48.81 -15.05 -39.42
C ARG A 371 49.63 -14.26 -40.45
N ARG A 372 49.44 -12.94 -40.53
CA ARG A 372 50.25 -12.06 -41.40
C ARG A 372 51.70 -11.95 -40.93
N GLN A 373 51.95 -11.95 -39.63
CA GLN A 373 53.31 -11.92 -39.07
C GLN A 373 54.03 -13.27 -39.26
N GLU A 374 53.32 -14.38 -39.10
CA GLU A 374 53.82 -15.73 -39.39
C GLU A 374 54.18 -15.91 -40.87
N ALA A 375 53.37 -15.37 -41.79
CA ALA A 375 53.65 -15.42 -43.23
C ALA A 375 54.79 -14.50 -43.69
N ALA A 376 55.21 -13.55 -42.86
CA ALA A 376 56.30 -12.61 -43.15
C ALA A 376 57.65 -13.02 -42.50
N SER A 377 57.65 -14.07 -41.68
CA SER A 377 58.84 -14.73 -41.13
C SER A 377 59.16 -15.97 -41.96
#